data_AF-A0A937Z3J7-F1
#
_entry.id   AF-A0A937Z3J7-F1
#
_cell.length_a   1.000
_cell.length_b   1.000
_cell.length_c   1.000
_cell.angle_alpha   90.00
_cell.angle_beta   90.00
_cell.angle_gamma   90.00
#
_symmetry.space_group_name_H-M   'P 1'
#
loop_
_entity.id
_entity.type
_entity.pdbx_description
1 polymer ?
#
loop_
_entity_poly.entity_id
_entity_poly.type
_entity_poly.pdbx_seq_one_letter_code
_entity_poly.pdbx_strand_id
1 'polypeptide(L)'
;MSGPSAATGVLLLLATAALAAHPALPIRVDKRQAASYADAVAGVMAMDEADLLAIIPEQSGLYFTDCPNCDAGLQEGQFAPRRGASHTPWEFARPLVMRCTFCGHQYPSEQYPMTGTLSVRGPNGKAQAYPYWEDVKGYRHFFGARIDDHRIRFMEETAQRLGRAHAATGEAPYARRCALVLQRFAAVYPGYCYHFDYPFQEKVISDGEVDPKDFRPGFRTARWTWWAYMDLPERLLEAYDLIHESGELEKLSTEKGHDVKAEIEGFFTTAAGQVLANQDDLTNMSPGMWASVIAAGRVLDRPEWVHQMVGRLERFVETGFHYDGTWSEGAPSYHAQVVGALGLVDNALQGYSDPAGYEPPPPGRRLENLDAGDGLSAVKR
;
A
#
# COMPACT_ATOMS: atom_id res chain seq x y z
N MET A 1 -31.38 -53.72 -40.54
CA MET A 1 -30.33 -54.06 -39.57
C MET A 1 -29.48 -52.83 -39.40
N SER A 2 -29.78 -52.02 -38.39
CA SER A 2 -29.19 -50.71 -38.14
C SER A 2 -28.43 -50.82 -36.82
N GLY A 3 -27.10 -50.73 -36.87
CA GLY A 3 -26.24 -50.86 -35.68
C GLY A 3 -26.31 -49.62 -34.78
N PRO A 4 -26.03 -49.74 -33.47
CA PRO A 4 -26.09 -48.61 -32.55
C PRO A 4 -24.81 -47.78 -32.65
N SER A 5 -24.99 -46.46 -32.68
CA SER A 5 -23.92 -45.47 -32.60
C SER A 5 -23.39 -45.38 -31.17
N ALA A 6 -22.08 -45.52 -31.00
CA ALA A 6 -21.39 -45.33 -29.73
C ALA A 6 -21.25 -43.84 -29.43
N ALA A 7 -21.91 -43.37 -28.36
CA ALA A 7 -21.71 -42.03 -27.83
C ALA A 7 -20.43 -42.01 -26.99
N THR A 8 -19.37 -41.41 -27.53
CA THR A 8 -18.13 -41.13 -26.80
C THR A 8 -18.38 -39.97 -25.84
N GLY A 9 -18.55 -40.26 -24.56
CA GLY A 9 -18.61 -39.25 -23.51
C GLY A 9 -17.23 -38.61 -23.33
N VAL A 10 -17.11 -37.32 -23.68
CA VAL A 10 -15.96 -36.50 -23.33
C VAL A 10 -16.09 -36.12 -21.86
N LEU A 11 -15.25 -36.70 -21.01
CA LEU A 11 -15.11 -36.30 -19.61
C LEU A 11 -14.30 -34.98 -19.59
N LEU A 12 -14.98 -33.85 -19.41
CA LEU A 12 -14.30 -32.59 -19.09
C LEU A 12 -13.74 -32.70 -17.66
N LEU A 13 -12.44 -32.98 -17.56
CA LEU A 13 -11.67 -32.72 -16.35
C LEU A 13 -11.56 -31.20 -16.20
N LEU A 14 -12.41 -30.62 -15.35
CA LEU A 14 -12.20 -29.28 -14.82
C LEU A 14 -10.91 -29.32 -14.00
N ALA A 15 -9.80 -28.87 -14.58
CA ALA A 15 -8.61 -28.53 -13.82
C ALA A 15 -8.99 -27.37 -12.90
N THR A 16 -9.23 -27.67 -11.63
CA THR A 16 -9.25 -26.66 -10.58
C THR A 16 -7.86 -26.07 -10.53
N ALA A 17 -7.69 -24.84 -11.04
CA ALA A 17 -6.49 -24.07 -10.77
C ALA A 17 -6.34 -24.00 -9.25
N ALA A 18 -5.24 -24.55 -8.73
CA ALA A 18 -4.96 -24.46 -7.31
C ALA A 18 -4.71 -22.97 -7.01
N LEU A 19 -5.60 -22.35 -6.24
CA LEU A 19 -5.42 -21.00 -5.72
C LEU A 19 -4.08 -20.95 -4.96
N ALA A 20 -3.42 -19.79 -4.99
CA ALA A 20 -2.21 -19.55 -4.21
C ALA A 20 -2.45 -19.91 -2.73
N ALA A 21 -1.54 -20.68 -2.13
CA ALA A 21 -1.60 -21.00 -0.71
C ALA A 21 -1.20 -19.76 0.11
N HIS A 22 -1.97 -19.45 1.16
CA HIS A 22 -1.71 -18.31 2.03
C HIS A 22 -1.08 -18.76 3.37
N PRO A 23 -0.16 -17.98 3.96
CA PRO A 23 0.39 -16.73 3.43
C PRO A 23 1.30 -16.97 2.21
N ALA A 24 1.09 -16.18 1.16
CA ALA A 24 1.87 -16.23 -0.07
C ALA A 24 3.21 -15.49 0.05
N LEU A 25 3.32 -14.57 1.01
CA LEU A 25 4.52 -13.81 1.31
C LEU A 25 5.41 -14.54 2.32
N PRO A 26 6.75 -14.37 2.27
CA PRO A 26 7.68 -15.00 3.21
C PRO A 26 7.68 -14.31 4.60
N ILE A 27 6.49 -14.17 5.21
CA ILE A 27 6.29 -13.46 6.48
C ILE A 27 6.73 -14.36 7.64
N ARG A 28 7.61 -13.84 8.50
CA ARG A 28 8.03 -14.53 9.72
C ARG A 28 7.32 -13.96 10.94
N VAL A 29 6.49 -14.78 11.58
CA VAL A 29 5.84 -14.47 12.86
C VAL A 29 6.35 -15.43 13.93
N ASP A 30 7.05 -14.92 14.94
CA ASP A 30 7.55 -15.75 16.04
C ASP A 30 6.44 -16.02 17.05
N LYS A 31 5.88 -17.23 17.04
CA LYS A 31 4.82 -17.64 17.97
C LYS A 31 5.23 -17.54 19.45
N ARG A 32 6.53 -17.55 19.76
CA ARG A 32 7.03 -17.35 21.14
C ARG A 32 6.81 -15.92 21.63
N GLN A 33 6.58 -14.98 20.72
CA GLN A 33 6.28 -13.57 21.02
C GLN A 33 4.77 -13.28 21.03
N ALA A 34 3.90 -14.30 21.05
CA ALA A 34 2.44 -14.15 21.04
C ALA A 34 1.92 -13.11 22.04
N ALA A 35 2.40 -13.13 23.29
CA ALA A 35 2.03 -12.15 24.31
C ALA A 35 2.39 -10.71 23.90
N SER A 36 3.58 -10.50 23.32
CA SER A 36 4.00 -9.18 22.85
C SER A 36 3.15 -8.68 21.68
N TYR A 37 2.71 -9.57 20.78
CA TYR A 37 1.79 -9.19 19.71
C TYR A 37 0.41 -8.83 20.26
N ALA A 38 -0.11 -9.60 21.22
CA ALA A 38 -1.38 -9.33 21.90
C ALA A 38 -1.35 -7.98 22.63
N ASP A 39 -0.29 -7.71 23.40
CA ASP A 39 -0.11 -6.45 24.12
C ASP A 39 -0.07 -5.24 23.16
N ALA A 40 0.57 -5.40 22.00
CA ALA A 40 0.69 -4.33 21.00
C ALA A 40 -0.65 -3.90 20.39
N VAL A 41 -1.68 -4.75 20.46
CA VAL A 41 -3.02 -4.46 19.94
C VAL A 41 -4.08 -4.33 21.04
N ALA A 42 -3.72 -4.51 22.31
CA ALA A 42 -4.67 -4.52 23.42
C ALA A 42 -5.55 -3.25 23.46
N GLY A 43 -4.96 -2.08 23.18
CA GLY A 43 -5.69 -0.81 23.14
C GLY A 43 -6.80 -0.78 22.07
N VAL A 44 -6.53 -1.26 20.86
CA VAL A 44 -7.51 -1.28 19.77
C VAL A 44 -8.53 -2.42 19.91
N MET A 45 -8.14 -3.51 20.57
CA MET A 45 -9.04 -4.62 20.89
C MET A 45 -10.07 -4.24 21.95
N ALA A 46 -9.73 -3.30 22.84
CA ALA A 46 -10.63 -2.79 23.86
C ALA A 46 -11.67 -1.77 23.34
N MET A 47 -11.47 -1.22 22.13
CA MET A 47 -12.43 -0.28 21.52
C MET A 47 -13.65 -1.01 20.97
N ASP A 48 -14.78 -0.33 20.81
CA ASP A 48 -15.89 -0.87 20.00
C ASP A 48 -15.52 -0.91 18.51
N GLU A 49 -16.11 -1.84 17.75
CA GLU A 49 -15.82 -2.00 16.31
C GLU A 49 -16.13 -0.71 15.55
N ALA A 50 -17.23 -0.03 15.86
CA ALA A 50 -17.62 1.22 15.20
C ALA A 50 -16.59 2.34 15.44
N ASP A 51 -16.11 2.49 16.67
CA ASP A 51 -15.12 3.51 17.02
C ASP A 51 -13.77 3.25 16.35
N LEU A 52 -13.36 1.98 16.26
CA LEU A 52 -12.16 1.58 15.53
C LEU A 52 -12.25 1.98 14.06
N LEU A 53 -13.39 1.68 13.42
CA LEU A 53 -13.60 1.98 12.00
C LEU A 53 -13.78 3.47 11.72
N ALA A 54 -14.28 4.24 12.68
CA ALA A 54 -14.39 5.69 12.58
C ALA A 54 -13.01 6.39 12.53
N ILE A 55 -11.92 5.72 12.91
CA ILE A 55 -10.57 6.25 12.71
C ILE A 55 -10.23 6.33 11.22
N ILE A 56 -10.74 5.43 10.37
CA ILE A 56 -10.40 5.43 8.93
C ILE A 56 -11.14 6.57 8.22
N PRO A 57 -10.43 7.54 7.60
CA PRO A 57 -11.05 8.67 6.93
C PRO A 57 -11.70 8.26 5.60
N GLU A 58 -12.76 8.98 5.22
CA GLU A 58 -13.45 8.77 3.94
C GLU A 58 -12.76 9.46 2.76
N GLN A 59 -11.86 10.41 3.04
CA GLN A 59 -11.03 11.10 2.07
C GLN A 59 -9.56 10.68 2.20
N SER A 60 -8.77 10.89 1.15
CA SER A 60 -7.33 10.65 1.20
C SER A 60 -6.62 11.68 2.08
N GLY A 61 -5.50 11.25 2.67
CA GLY A 61 -4.63 12.16 3.41
C GLY A 61 -3.65 12.92 2.51
N LEU A 62 -3.00 13.93 3.08
CA LEU A 62 -1.84 14.62 2.49
C LEU A 62 -0.68 14.57 3.48
N TYR A 63 0.53 14.28 3.01
CA TYR A 63 1.71 14.14 3.86
C TYR A 63 2.40 15.48 4.12
N PHE A 64 2.66 16.28 3.09
CA PHE A 64 3.38 17.54 3.28
C PHE A 64 2.41 18.65 3.70
N THR A 65 2.72 19.31 4.80
CA THR A 65 2.04 20.52 5.25
C THR A 65 3.00 21.26 6.17
N ASP A 66 3.32 22.51 5.85
CA ASP A 66 4.24 23.29 6.68
C ASP A 66 3.57 23.79 7.96
N CYS A 67 4.37 24.05 8.99
CA CYS A 67 3.91 24.63 10.24
C CYS A 67 4.04 26.17 10.20
N PRO A 68 2.95 26.95 10.02
CA PRO A 68 3.05 28.41 9.91
C PRO A 68 3.44 29.13 11.22
N ASN A 69 3.51 28.41 12.35
CA ASN A 69 3.88 28.97 13.66
C ASN A 69 5.40 28.97 13.93
N CYS A 70 6.21 28.25 13.14
CA CYS A 70 7.67 28.26 13.28
C CYS A 70 8.37 27.85 11.99
N ASP A 71 9.64 28.20 11.85
CA ASP A 71 10.50 27.88 10.70
C ASP A 71 11.36 26.62 10.90
N ALA A 72 11.17 25.91 12.02
CA ALA A 72 11.93 24.70 12.33
C ALA A 72 11.57 23.52 11.40
N GLY A 73 12.51 22.59 11.24
CA GLY A 73 12.33 21.38 10.45
C GLY A 73 12.95 21.46 9.05
N LEU A 74 12.60 20.48 8.21
CA LEU A 74 13.07 20.35 6.82
C LEU A 74 11.92 19.81 5.98
N GLN A 75 11.77 20.34 4.76
CA GLN A 75 10.85 19.83 3.72
C GLN A 75 9.40 19.64 4.20
N GLU A 76 8.82 20.63 4.87
CA GLU A 76 7.46 20.55 5.43
C GLU A 76 7.21 19.32 6.33
N GLY A 77 8.28 18.78 6.91
CA GLY A 77 8.26 17.55 7.70
C GLY A 77 8.08 17.79 9.20
N GLN A 78 7.44 18.88 9.60
CA GLN A 78 7.21 19.26 11.00
C GLN A 78 6.16 18.40 11.70
N PHE A 79 5.27 17.77 10.92
CA PHE A 79 4.24 16.86 11.42
C PHE A 79 4.61 15.38 11.18
N ALA A 80 5.85 15.08 10.78
CA ALA A 80 6.32 13.70 10.68
C ALA A 80 6.91 13.23 12.02
N PRO A 81 6.71 11.95 12.42
CA PRO A 81 7.41 11.40 13.58
C PRO A 81 8.92 11.47 13.40
N ARG A 82 9.64 12.03 14.38
CA ARG A 82 11.11 12.14 14.34
C ARG A 82 11.72 11.71 15.67
N ARG A 83 12.82 10.96 15.60
CA ARG A 83 13.63 10.66 16.80
C ARG A 83 14.21 11.95 17.36
N GLY A 84 14.08 12.15 18.66
CA GLY A 84 14.56 13.35 19.35
C GLY A 84 13.66 14.59 19.16
N ALA A 85 12.46 14.45 18.58
CA ALA A 85 11.48 15.52 18.56
C ALA A 85 11.00 15.87 19.97
N SER A 86 10.71 17.17 20.18
CA SER A 86 10.17 17.69 21.45
C SER A 86 8.71 17.26 21.70
N HIS A 87 7.97 16.96 20.63
CA HIS A 87 6.55 16.63 20.70
C HIS A 87 6.19 15.47 19.76
N THR A 88 5.20 14.68 20.18
CA THR A 88 4.53 13.68 19.34
C THR A 88 3.60 14.40 18.37
N PRO A 89 3.68 14.16 17.04
CA PRO A 89 2.89 14.90 16.05
C PRO A 89 1.41 14.57 16.10
N TRP A 90 1.05 13.31 16.33
CA TRP A 90 -0.34 12.86 16.35
C TRP A 90 -0.48 11.65 17.27
N GLU A 91 -1.62 11.54 17.94
CA GLU A 91 -1.94 10.47 18.88
C GLU A 91 -3.38 10.01 18.65
N PHE A 92 -3.61 8.70 18.63
CA PHE A 92 -4.94 8.14 18.37
C PHE A 92 -6.01 8.63 19.37
N ALA A 93 -5.62 8.92 20.62
CA ALA A 93 -6.51 9.39 21.67
C ALA A 93 -7.09 10.80 21.39
N ARG A 94 -6.50 11.54 20.45
CA ARG A 94 -6.95 12.86 20.00
C ARG A 94 -6.90 12.89 18.47
N PRO A 95 -7.75 12.11 17.79
CA PRO A 95 -7.54 11.75 16.39
C PRO A 95 -7.79 12.91 15.42
N LEU A 96 -8.41 14.00 15.88
CA LEU A 96 -8.77 15.18 15.07
C LEU A 96 -7.84 16.39 15.27
N VAL A 97 -6.72 16.21 15.98
CA VAL A 97 -5.72 17.27 16.17
C VAL A 97 -4.32 16.71 15.99
N MET A 98 -3.41 17.55 15.53
CA MET A 98 -1.98 17.25 15.46
C MET A 98 -1.15 18.39 16.05
N ARG A 99 0.14 18.14 16.27
CA ARG A 99 1.10 19.11 16.81
C ARG A 99 2.33 19.19 15.93
N CYS A 100 2.89 20.39 15.81
CA CYS A 100 4.24 20.52 15.30
C CYS A 100 5.22 19.84 16.26
N THR A 101 6.07 18.96 15.73
CA THR A 101 7.07 18.22 16.51
C THR A 101 8.16 19.11 17.13
N PHE A 102 8.28 20.37 16.64
CA PHE A 102 9.26 21.34 17.08
C PHE A 102 8.70 22.36 18.08
N CYS A 103 7.72 23.17 17.66
CA CYS A 103 7.18 24.25 18.50
C CYS A 103 5.97 23.82 19.36
N GLY A 104 5.41 22.64 19.12
CA GLY A 104 4.29 22.09 19.90
C GLY A 104 2.92 22.71 19.60
N HIS A 105 2.84 23.68 18.68
CA HIS A 105 1.57 24.30 18.29
C HIS A 105 0.61 23.25 17.75
N GLN A 106 -0.66 23.36 18.14
CA GLN A 106 -1.73 22.44 17.74
C GLN A 106 -2.45 22.93 16.50
N TYR A 107 -2.79 22.00 15.60
CA TYR A 107 -3.55 22.28 14.39
C TYR A 107 -4.73 21.31 14.26
N PRO A 108 -5.87 21.76 13.73
CA PRO A 108 -6.22 23.18 13.49
C PRO A 108 -6.31 23.99 14.81
N SER A 109 -6.29 25.33 14.73
CA SER A 109 -6.41 26.21 15.92
C SER A 109 -7.13 27.52 15.57
N GLU A 110 -7.52 28.31 16.57
CA GLU A 110 -8.12 29.63 16.36
C GLU A 110 -7.21 30.58 15.55
N GLN A 111 -5.89 30.47 15.72
CA GLN A 111 -4.91 31.26 14.97
C GLN A 111 -4.76 30.80 13.51
N TYR A 112 -5.01 29.52 13.25
CA TYR A 112 -4.92 28.91 11.91
C TYR A 112 -6.21 28.15 11.60
N PRO A 113 -7.33 28.87 11.40
CA PRO A 113 -8.63 28.24 11.20
C PRO A 113 -8.77 27.72 9.77
N MET A 114 -9.27 26.50 9.59
CA MET A 114 -9.48 25.91 8.26
C MET A 114 -10.81 26.36 7.64
N THR A 115 -10.96 27.67 7.40
CA THR A 115 -12.19 28.27 6.87
C THR A 115 -12.30 28.20 5.35
N GLY A 116 -11.19 28.02 4.64
CA GLY A 116 -11.19 27.77 3.21
C GLY A 116 -11.58 26.31 2.94
N THR A 117 -12.19 26.05 1.79
CA THR A 117 -12.55 24.70 1.36
C THR A 117 -12.23 24.50 -0.11
N LEU A 118 -11.44 23.48 -0.42
CA LEU A 118 -11.27 22.98 -1.78
C LEU A 118 -12.30 21.86 -2.00
N SER A 119 -13.22 22.05 -2.94
CA SER A 119 -14.24 21.06 -3.29
C SER A 119 -13.88 20.36 -4.59
N VAL A 120 -13.86 19.03 -4.57
CA VAL A 120 -13.57 18.16 -5.72
C VAL A 120 -14.54 16.98 -5.72
N ARG A 121 -14.57 16.17 -6.78
CA ARG A 121 -15.16 14.83 -6.75
C ARG A 121 -14.05 13.79 -6.63
N GLY A 122 -14.32 12.72 -5.90
CA GLY A 122 -13.47 11.53 -5.92
C GLY A 122 -13.61 10.75 -7.23
N PRO A 123 -12.72 9.78 -7.48
CA PRO A 123 -12.85 8.75 -8.53
C PRO A 123 -14.25 8.13 -8.66
N ASN A 124 -14.89 7.83 -7.53
CA ASN A 124 -16.27 7.33 -7.47
C ASN A 124 -17.37 8.37 -7.77
N GLY A 125 -17.03 9.60 -8.14
CA GLY A 125 -17.94 10.70 -8.47
C GLY A 125 -18.57 11.41 -7.26
N LYS A 126 -18.33 10.96 -6.02
CA LYS A 126 -18.86 11.63 -4.81
C LYS A 126 -18.06 12.89 -4.49
N ALA A 127 -18.75 13.92 -4.01
CA ALA A 127 -18.10 15.15 -3.59
C ALA A 127 -17.20 14.92 -2.36
N GLN A 128 -16.04 15.58 -2.35
CA GLN A 128 -15.11 15.68 -1.23
C GLN A 128 -14.75 17.14 -1.00
N ALA A 129 -14.48 17.46 0.26
CA ALA A 129 -14.17 18.80 0.71
C ALA A 129 -12.91 18.75 1.56
N TYR A 130 -11.87 19.46 1.13
CA TYR A 130 -10.59 19.57 1.83
C TYR A 130 -10.48 20.97 2.45
N PRO A 131 -10.75 21.10 3.76
CA PRO A 131 -10.60 22.36 4.46
C PRO A 131 -9.13 22.78 4.51
N TYR A 132 -8.87 24.08 4.37
CA TYR A 132 -7.53 24.65 4.45
C TYR A 132 -7.52 26.00 5.15
N TRP A 133 -6.36 26.33 5.70
CA TRP A 133 -6.00 27.69 6.05
C TRP A 133 -5.03 28.22 4.98
N GLU A 134 -5.28 29.42 4.45
CA GLU A 134 -4.41 30.04 3.44
C GLU A 134 -3.53 31.10 4.09
N ASP A 135 -2.23 31.05 3.83
CA ASP A 135 -1.29 32.03 4.33
C ASP A 135 -1.32 33.33 3.51
N VAL A 136 -0.59 34.35 3.97
CA VAL A 136 -0.51 35.66 3.29
C VAL A 136 0.16 35.61 1.90
N LYS A 137 0.80 34.49 1.55
CA LYS A 137 1.44 34.25 0.24
C LYS A 137 0.52 33.44 -0.69
N GLY A 138 -0.66 33.04 -0.23
CA GLY A 138 -1.60 32.21 -0.98
C GLY A 138 -1.29 30.71 -0.92
N TYR A 139 -0.40 30.26 -0.03
CA TYR A 139 -0.13 28.85 0.18
C TYR A 139 -1.17 28.23 1.11
N ARG A 140 -1.76 27.11 0.70
CA ARG A 140 -2.86 26.47 1.45
C ARG A 140 -2.34 25.31 2.32
N HIS A 141 -2.59 25.42 3.62
CA HIS A 141 -2.27 24.40 4.61
C HIS A 141 -3.49 23.52 4.90
N PHE A 142 -3.40 22.25 4.49
CA PHE A 142 -4.46 21.25 4.64
C PHE A 142 -4.30 20.42 5.92
N PHE A 143 -4.37 21.06 7.10
CA PHE A 143 -4.12 20.38 8.38
C PHE A 143 -5.04 19.17 8.61
N GLY A 144 -6.30 19.25 8.18
CA GLY A 144 -7.25 18.12 8.25
C GLY A 144 -6.80 16.93 7.42
N ALA A 145 -6.35 17.16 6.18
CA ALA A 145 -5.83 16.10 5.32
C ALA A 145 -4.51 15.51 5.86
N ARG A 146 -3.68 16.31 6.53
CA ARG A 146 -2.49 15.83 7.24
C ARG A 146 -2.84 14.91 8.40
N ILE A 147 -3.88 15.25 9.15
CA ILE A 147 -4.43 14.39 10.21
C ILE A 147 -4.99 13.10 9.61
N ASP A 148 -5.65 13.16 8.47
CA ASP A 148 -6.17 11.97 7.79
C ASP A 148 -5.04 11.03 7.32
N ASP A 149 -3.90 11.56 6.85
CA ASP A 149 -2.72 10.71 6.58
C ASP A 149 -2.24 9.99 7.84
N HIS A 150 -2.14 10.69 8.98
CA HIS A 150 -1.79 10.05 10.26
C HIS A 150 -2.76 8.91 10.64
N ARG A 151 -4.06 9.14 10.46
CA ARG A 151 -5.10 8.15 10.74
C ARG A 151 -4.97 6.94 9.82
N ILE A 152 -4.72 7.15 8.53
CA ILE A 152 -4.47 6.08 7.57
C ILE A 152 -3.24 5.27 7.99
N ARG A 153 -2.08 5.92 8.22
CA ARG A 153 -0.83 5.24 8.61
C ARG A 153 -0.98 4.44 9.92
N PHE A 154 -1.71 4.99 10.89
CA PHE A 154 -2.00 4.30 12.15
C PHE A 154 -2.87 3.05 11.93
N MET A 155 -3.89 3.15 11.09
CA MET A 155 -4.80 2.03 10.84
C MET A 155 -4.19 0.94 9.96
N GLU A 156 -3.28 1.28 9.05
CA GLU A 156 -2.44 0.29 8.36
C GLU A 156 -1.56 -0.50 9.32
N GLU A 157 -0.87 0.20 10.22
CA GLU A 157 -0.04 -0.44 11.24
C GLU A 157 -0.88 -1.31 12.18
N THR A 158 -2.08 -0.85 12.50
CA THR A 158 -3.04 -1.58 13.32
C THR A 158 -3.47 -2.88 12.63
N ALA A 159 -3.85 -2.83 11.34
CA ALA A 159 -4.21 -4.03 10.59
C ALA A 159 -3.05 -5.05 10.54
N GLN A 160 -1.84 -4.60 10.21
CA GLN A 160 -0.65 -5.47 10.17
C GLN A 160 -0.40 -6.13 11.54
N ARG A 161 -0.48 -5.36 12.63
CA ARG A 161 -0.31 -5.89 13.99
C ARG A 161 -1.39 -6.89 14.36
N LEU A 162 -2.65 -6.64 13.98
CA LEU A 162 -3.75 -7.58 14.20
C LEU A 162 -3.56 -8.89 13.42
N GLY A 163 -3.17 -8.80 12.14
CA GLY A 163 -2.85 -9.98 11.33
C GLY A 163 -1.70 -10.80 11.94
N ARG A 164 -0.63 -10.13 12.41
CA ARG A 164 0.48 -10.80 13.11
C ARG A 164 0.06 -11.39 14.47
N ALA A 165 -0.78 -10.70 15.23
CA ALA A 165 -1.31 -11.23 16.49
C ALA A 165 -2.15 -12.49 16.24
N HIS A 166 -3.00 -12.49 15.21
CA HIS A 166 -3.72 -13.70 14.78
C HIS A 166 -2.76 -14.82 14.39
N ALA A 167 -1.79 -14.57 13.51
CA ALA A 167 -0.84 -15.59 13.07
C ALA A 167 0.01 -16.17 14.22
N ALA A 168 0.31 -15.37 15.25
CA ALA A 168 1.06 -15.80 16.41
C ALA A 168 0.23 -16.65 17.39
N THR A 169 -1.05 -16.28 17.59
CA THR A 169 -1.91 -16.84 18.66
C THR A 169 -2.91 -17.88 18.14
N GLY A 170 -3.35 -17.76 16.89
CA GLY A 170 -4.49 -18.48 16.32
C GLY A 170 -5.86 -17.92 16.73
N GLU A 171 -5.92 -16.82 17.48
CA GLU A 171 -7.18 -16.32 18.04
C GLU A 171 -8.00 -15.53 17.01
N ALA A 172 -9.25 -15.96 16.82
CA ALA A 172 -10.18 -15.37 15.85
C ALA A 172 -10.51 -13.87 16.07
N PRO A 173 -10.62 -13.34 17.31
CA PRO A 173 -10.91 -11.92 17.51
C PRO A 173 -9.92 -10.95 16.85
N TYR A 174 -8.63 -11.33 16.75
CA TYR A 174 -7.64 -10.52 16.05
C TYR A 174 -7.89 -10.50 14.54
N ALA A 175 -8.16 -11.66 13.94
CA ALA A 175 -8.51 -11.77 12.53
C ALA A 175 -9.80 -11.01 12.20
N ARG A 176 -10.81 -11.10 13.08
CA ARG A 176 -12.07 -10.36 12.96
C ARG A 176 -11.85 -8.84 12.86
N ARG A 177 -11.06 -8.30 13.79
CA ARG A 177 -10.73 -6.86 13.80
C ARG A 177 -9.91 -6.46 12.58
N CYS A 178 -8.97 -7.29 12.17
CA CYS A 178 -8.20 -7.08 10.95
C CYS A 178 -9.10 -7.04 9.70
N ALA A 179 -10.01 -8.01 9.55
CA ALA A 179 -10.96 -8.10 8.45
C ALA A 179 -11.84 -6.85 8.35
N LEU A 180 -12.34 -6.33 9.48
CA LEU A 180 -13.12 -5.10 9.51
C LEU A 180 -12.34 -3.88 9.02
N VAL A 181 -11.07 -3.74 9.44
CA VAL A 181 -10.20 -2.64 9.01
C VAL A 181 -9.92 -2.72 7.51
N LEU A 182 -9.58 -3.91 7.01
CA LEU A 182 -9.35 -4.16 5.58
C LEU A 182 -10.59 -3.83 4.75
N GLN A 183 -11.76 -4.34 5.17
CA GLN A 183 -13.04 -4.08 4.51
C GLN A 183 -13.38 -2.59 4.49
N ARG A 184 -13.13 -1.87 5.61
CA ARG A 184 -13.40 -0.42 5.66
C ARG A 184 -12.50 0.36 4.71
N PHE A 185 -11.21 0.01 4.62
CA PHE A 185 -10.32 0.62 3.63
C PHE A 185 -10.77 0.34 2.19
N ALA A 186 -11.15 -0.90 1.90
CA ALA A 186 -11.67 -1.27 0.58
C ALA A 186 -12.92 -0.47 0.20
N ALA A 187 -13.81 -0.23 1.16
CA ALA A 187 -15.04 0.55 0.95
C ALA A 187 -14.78 2.05 0.70
N VAL A 188 -13.76 2.66 1.33
CA VAL A 188 -13.48 4.11 1.19
C VAL A 188 -12.51 4.44 0.06
N TYR A 189 -11.59 3.53 -0.30
CA TYR A 189 -10.56 3.77 -1.31
C TYR A 189 -11.09 4.22 -2.68
N PRO A 190 -12.24 3.73 -3.19
CA PRO A 190 -12.85 4.27 -4.42
C PRO A 190 -13.14 5.78 -4.35
N GLY A 191 -13.23 6.37 -3.16
CA GLY A 191 -13.34 7.82 -2.99
C GLY A 191 -12.01 8.56 -2.98
N TYR A 192 -10.89 7.92 -2.63
CA TYR A 192 -9.63 8.61 -2.40
C TYR A 192 -9.13 9.33 -3.66
N CYS A 193 -8.95 10.64 -3.57
CA CYS A 193 -8.58 11.49 -4.70
C CYS A 193 -7.13 11.29 -5.12
N TYR A 194 -6.93 11.35 -6.44
CA TYR A 194 -5.58 11.54 -6.99
C TYR A 194 -5.03 12.87 -6.54
N HIS A 195 -3.75 12.91 -6.20
CA HIS A 195 -3.09 14.11 -5.76
C HIS A 195 -1.62 14.17 -6.13
N PHE A 196 -1.14 15.40 -6.22
CA PHE A 196 0.27 15.76 -6.22
C PHE A 196 0.61 16.39 -4.88
N ASP A 197 1.47 15.73 -4.13
CA ASP A 197 1.93 16.18 -2.83
C ASP A 197 3.46 16.23 -2.78
N TYR A 198 3.99 17.45 -2.68
CA TYR A 198 5.42 17.74 -2.72
C TYR A 198 5.74 18.90 -1.77
N PRO A 199 6.88 18.89 -1.06
CA PRO A 199 7.21 19.96 -0.12
C PRO A 199 7.36 21.31 -0.84
N PHE A 200 6.86 22.37 -0.22
CA PHE A 200 6.95 23.76 -0.69
C PHE A 200 6.22 24.05 -2.01
N GLN A 201 5.43 23.10 -2.50
CA GLN A 201 4.56 23.29 -3.65
C GLN A 201 3.10 23.14 -3.23
N GLU A 202 2.26 23.96 -3.84
CA GLU A 202 0.82 23.95 -3.61
C GLU A 202 0.25 22.57 -3.95
N LYS A 203 -0.59 22.04 -3.05
CA LYS A 203 -1.15 20.70 -3.21
C LYS A 203 -2.18 20.72 -4.33
N VAL A 204 -2.11 19.73 -5.21
CA VAL A 204 -3.10 19.56 -6.28
C VAL A 204 -3.88 18.31 -5.99
N ILE A 205 -5.18 18.45 -5.78
CA ILE A 205 -6.13 17.36 -5.60
C ILE A 205 -7.01 17.34 -6.86
N SER A 206 -7.01 16.21 -7.57
CA SER A 206 -7.74 16.08 -8.82
C SER A 206 -9.25 15.96 -8.59
N ASP A 207 -10.02 16.51 -9.53
CA ASP A 207 -11.47 16.38 -9.58
C ASP A 207 -11.87 15.18 -10.47
N GLY A 208 -12.14 14.04 -9.84
CA GLY A 208 -12.53 12.79 -10.47
C GLY A 208 -11.36 11.85 -10.80
N GLU A 209 -11.62 10.93 -11.73
CA GLU A 209 -10.62 10.03 -12.28
C GLU A 209 -9.54 10.80 -13.06
N VAL A 210 -8.30 10.33 -13.00
CA VAL A 210 -7.22 10.83 -13.84
C VAL A 210 -6.85 9.75 -14.85
N ASP A 211 -6.84 10.10 -16.14
CA ASP A 211 -6.40 9.19 -17.19
C ASP A 211 -4.89 8.91 -17.03
N PRO A 212 -4.42 7.65 -17.13
CA PRO A 212 -3.00 7.31 -17.05
C PRO A 212 -2.07 8.17 -17.92
N LYS A 213 -2.52 8.61 -19.11
CA LYS A 213 -1.72 9.48 -19.99
C LYS A 213 -1.42 10.87 -19.39
N ASP A 214 -2.25 11.29 -18.43
CA ASP A 214 -2.16 12.57 -17.74
C ASP A 214 -1.46 12.45 -16.38
N PHE A 215 -0.93 11.26 -16.05
CA PHE A 215 -0.14 11.08 -14.84
C PHE A 215 1.16 11.89 -14.90
N ARG A 216 1.50 12.51 -13.76
CA ARG A 216 2.71 13.32 -13.65
C ARG A 216 3.94 12.41 -13.64
N PRO A 217 5.03 12.78 -14.35
CA PRO A 217 6.24 11.98 -14.39
C PRO A 217 6.87 11.81 -13.00
N GLY A 218 7.66 10.75 -12.83
CA GLY A 218 8.31 10.44 -11.55
C GLY A 218 7.34 10.04 -10.44
N PHE A 219 6.25 9.36 -10.80
CA PHE A 219 5.23 8.82 -9.87
C PHE A 219 4.53 9.91 -9.05
N ARG A 220 4.36 11.10 -9.63
CA ARG A 220 3.83 12.30 -8.93
C ARG A 220 2.30 12.43 -8.99
N THR A 221 1.61 11.38 -9.43
CA THR A 221 0.16 11.25 -9.33
C THR A 221 -0.15 10.04 -8.46
N ALA A 222 -0.48 10.28 -7.19
CA ALA A 222 -0.70 9.27 -6.16
C ALA A 222 -2.11 9.36 -5.54
N ARG A 223 -2.55 8.37 -4.76
CA ARG A 223 -3.85 8.37 -4.04
C ARG A 223 -3.75 7.94 -2.59
N TRP A 224 -2.88 6.99 -2.31
CA TRP A 224 -2.77 6.36 -1.01
C TRP A 224 -1.71 7.05 -0.15
N THR A 225 -0.59 7.43 -0.76
CA THR A 225 0.51 8.19 -0.17
C THR A 225 0.82 9.42 -1.03
N TRP A 226 1.78 10.22 -0.59
CA TRP A 226 2.27 11.39 -1.34
C TRP A 226 3.11 11.05 -2.58
N TRP A 227 3.55 9.80 -2.74
CA TRP A 227 4.41 9.40 -3.87
C TRP A 227 4.03 8.01 -4.37
N ALA A 228 3.65 7.90 -5.65
CA ALA A 228 3.06 6.65 -6.14
C ALA A 228 4.02 5.45 -6.15
N TYR A 229 5.33 5.64 -5.95
CA TYR A 229 6.26 4.53 -5.66
C TYR A 229 5.88 3.75 -4.38
N MET A 230 5.15 4.39 -3.46
CA MET A 230 4.70 3.81 -2.19
C MET A 230 3.17 3.71 -2.10
N ASP A 231 2.45 3.84 -3.22
CA ASP A 231 0.98 3.88 -3.23
C ASP A 231 0.31 2.52 -2.98
N LEU A 232 1.07 1.42 -3.07
CA LEU A 232 0.54 0.12 -2.73
C LEU A 232 0.54 -0.06 -1.20
N PRO A 233 -0.60 -0.36 -0.57
CA PRO A 233 -0.74 -0.48 0.88
C PRO A 233 -0.17 -1.79 1.44
N GLU A 234 1.15 -1.97 1.40
CA GLU A 234 1.82 -3.24 1.76
C GLU A 234 1.49 -3.77 3.16
N ARG A 235 1.33 -2.88 4.15
CA ARG A 235 0.95 -3.27 5.51
C ARG A 235 -0.44 -3.93 5.55
N LEU A 236 -1.39 -3.42 4.76
CA LEU A 236 -2.72 -3.99 4.63
C LEU A 236 -2.67 -5.30 3.84
N LEU A 237 -1.84 -5.36 2.79
CA LEU A 237 -1.66 -6.56 1.99
C LEU A 237 -1.09 -7.72 2.83
N GLU A 238 -0.08 -7.44 3.65
CA GLU A 238 0.47 -8.42 4.61
C GLU A 238 -0.62 -8.87 5.60
N ALA A 239 -1.40 -7.93 6.13
CA ALA A 239 -2.46 -8.23 7.08
C ALA A 239 -3.53 -9.15 6.46
N TYR A 240 -3.91 -8.91 5.20
CA TYR A 240 -4.83 -9.74 4.43
C TYR A 240 -4.27 -11.16 4.25
N ASP A 241 -3.01 -11.27 3.81
CA ASP A 241 -2.32 -12.54 3.58
C ASP A 241 -2.29 -13.42 4.84
N LEU A 242 -2.05 -12.81 6.01
CA LEU A 242 -2.00 -13.50 7.31
C LEU A 242 -3.37 -13.97 7.83
N ILE A 243 -4.47 -13.34 7.42
CA ILE A 243 -5.82 -13.69 7.89
C ILE A 243 -6.66 -14.39 6.83
N HIS A 244 -6.12 -14.59 5.62
CA HIS A 244 -6.87 -15.07 4.46
C HIS A 244 -7.64 -16.36 4.74
N GLU A 245 -7.04 -17.29 5.49
CA GLU A 245 -7.62 -18.59 5.86
C GLU A 245 -8.28 -18.63 7.25
N SER A 246 -8.45 -17.47 7.91
CA SER A 246 -8.98 -17.39 9.28
C SER A 246 -10.46 -17.75 9.42
N GLY A 247 -11.24 -17.73 8.32
CA GLY A 247 -12.69 -17.86 8.32
C GLY A 247 -13.46 -16.59 8.72
N GLU A 248 -12.78 -15.54 9.21
CA GLU A 248 -13.42 -14.30 9.65
C GLU A 248 -13.85 -13.41 8.49
N LEU A 249 -13.17 -13.51 7.33
CA LEU A 249 -13.55 -12.82 6.10
C LEU A 249 -14.90 -13.35 5.58
N GLU A 250 -15.11 -14.68 5.60
CA GLU A 250 -16.36 -15.33 5.20
C GLU A 250 -17.53 -15.01 6.14
N LYS A 251 -17.27 -14.96 7.44
CA LYS A 251 -18.26 -14.51 8.43
C LYS A 251 -18.67 -13.07 8.17
N LEU A 252 -17.69 -12.18 7.95
CA LEU A 252 -17.95 -10.79 7.61
C LEU A 252 -18.71 -10.65 6.29
N SER A 253 -18.41 -11.46 5.27
CA SER A 253 -19.20 -11.53 4.03
C SER A 253 -20.67 -11.86 4.30
N THR A 254 -20.92 -12.84 5.18
CA THR A 254 -22.28 -13.24 5.57
C THR A 254 -23.01 -12.10 6.29
N GLU A 255 -22.34 -11.42 7.22
CA GLU A 255 -22.89 -10.28 7.97
C GLU A 255 -23.22 -9.08 7.06
N LYS A 256 -22.36 -8.81 6.07
CA LYS A 256 -22.48 -7.66 5.16
C LYS A 256 -23.35 -7.95 3.93
N GLY A 257 -23.69 -9.21 3.67
CA GLY A 257 -24.49 -9.63 2.53
C GLY A 257 -23.80 -9.50 1.17
N HIS A 258 -22.47 -9.45 1.13
CA HIS A 258 -21.68 -9.43 -0.11
C HIS A 258 -20.29 -10.06 0.12
N ASP A 259 -19.56 -10.37 -0.95
CA ASP A 259 -18.23 -10.97 -0.87
C ASP A 259 -17.17 -9.94 -0.46
N VAL A 260 -16.77 -9.97 0.81
CA VAL A 260 -15.77 -9.07 1.39
C VAL A 260 -14.36 -9.40 0.93
N LYS A 261 -14.06 -10.66 0.60
CA LYS A 261 -12.74 -11.03 0.04
C LYS A 261 -12.58 -10.38 -1.32
N ALA A 262 -13.58 -10.54 -2.20
CA ALA A 262 -13.57 -9.92 -3.51
C ALA A 262 -13.50 -8.38 -3.44
N GLU A 263 -14.15 -7.74 -2.46
CA GLU A 263 -14.06 -6.30 -2.23
C GLU A 263 -12.62 -5.87 -1.88
N ILE A 264 -11.98 -6.56 -0.93
CA ILE A 264 -10.60 -6.27 -0.49
C ILE A 264 -9.59 -6.54 -1.61
N GLU A 265 -9.71 -7.64 -2.34
CA GLU A 265 -8.85 -7.95 -3.49
C GLU A 265 -9.05 -6.94 -4.63
N GLY A 266 -10.29 -6.48 -4.86
CA GLY A 266 -10.60 -5.42 -5.80
C GLY A 266 -9.94 -4.08 -5.43
N PHE A 267 -9.89 -3.77 -4.14
CA PHE A 267 -9.14 -2.63 -3.62
C PHE A 267 -7.64 -2.74 -3.95
N PHE A 268 -6.98 -3.84 -3.57
CA PHE A 268 -5.56 -4.02 -3.89
C PHE A 268 -5.29 -4.05 -5.39
N THR A 269 -6.19 -4.63 -6.18
CA THR A 269 -6.09 -4.65 -7.64
C THR A 269 -6.15 -3.24 -8.22
N THR A 270 -7.05 -2.40 -7.71
CA THR A 270 -7.17 -1.00 -8.15
C THR A 270 -5.94 -0.19 -7.75
N ALA A 271 -5.42 -0.39 -6.53
CA ALA A 271 -4.20 0.26 -6.07
C ALA A 271 -2.97 -0.15 -6.91
N ALA A 272 -2.77 -1.44 -7.15
CA ALA A 272 -1.68 -1.95 -7.98
C ALA A 272 -1.79 -1.47 -9.44
N GLY A 273 -2.99 -1.53 -10.03
CA GLY A 273 -3.22 -1.07 -11.41
C GLY A 273 -2.85 0.40 -11.61
N GLN A 274 -3.13 1.25 -10.63
CA GLN A 274 -2.72 2.65 -10.67
C GLN A 274 -1.21 2.84 -10.56
N VAL A 275 -0.55 2.11 -9.65
CA VAL A 275 0.92 2.16 -9.52
C VAL A 275 1.56 1.72 -10.84
N LEU A 276 1.06 0.64 -11.44
CA LEU A 276 1.52 0.12 -12.73
C LEU A 276 1.24 1.06 -13.92
N ALA A 277 0.20 1.89 -13.82
CA ALA A 277 -0.16 2.88 -14.83
C ALA A 277 0.76 4.11 -14.85
N ASN A 278 1.53 4.35 -13.77
CA ASN A 278 2.57 5.37 -13.78
C ASN A 278 3.74 4.95 -14.69
N GLN A 279 4.28 5.92 -15.44
CA GLN A 279 5.48 5.70 -16.24
C GLN A 279 6.68 5.40 -15.34
N ASP A 280 7.35 4.28 -15.61
CA ASP A 280 8.53 3.84 -14.88
C ASP A 280 9.79 3.99 -15.72
N ASP A 281 10.52 5.07 -15.44
CA ASP A 281 11.77 5.42 -16.10
C ASP A 281 13.00 4.71 -15.48
N LEU A 282 12.79 3.65 -14.68
CA LEU A 282 13.88 2.84 -14.12
C LEU A 282 14.82 3.65 -13.20
N THR A 283 14.24 4.46 -12.32
CA THR A 283 14.95 5.36 -11.40
C THR A 283 15.47 4.63 -10.16
N ASN A 284 16.28 5.31 -9.34
CA ASN A 284 16.72 4.80 -8.05
C ASN A 284 15.59 4.39 -7.08
N MET A 285 14.36 4.87 -7.28
CA MET A 285 13.19 4.55 -6.47
C MET A 285 12.41 3.33 -6.96
N SER A 286 12.56 2.97 -8.24
CA SER A 286 11.73 1.95 -8.89
C SER A 286 11.80 0.56 -8.22
N PRO A 287 12.96 0.07 -7.74
CA PRO A 287 13.02 -1.27 -7.13
C PRO A 287 12.14 -1.45 -5.89
N GLY A 288 11.98 -0.40 -5.08
CA GLY A 288 11.08 -0.47 -3.91
C GLY A 288 9.64 -0.76 -4.33
N MET A 289 9.14 -0.03 -5.33
CA MET A 289 7.80 -0.22 -5.88
C MET A 289 7.63 -1.60 -6.53
N TRP A 290 8.66 -2.12 -7.20
CA TRP A 290 8.60 -3.47 -7.78
C TRP A 290 8.43 -4.54 -6.71
N ALA A 291 9.13 -4.44 -5.58
CA ALA A 291 8.96 -5.35 -4.46
C ALA A 291 7.50 -5.33 -3.96
N SER A 292 6.89 -4.15 -3.85
CA SER A 292 5.48 -3.99 -3.49
C SER A 292 4.56 -4.68 -4.50
N VAL A 293 4.76 -4.45 -5.80
CA VAL A 293 3.94 -5.05 -6.88
C VAL A 293 4.12 -6.57 -6.94
N ILE A 294 5.33 -7.09 -6.73
CA ILE A 294 5.60 -8.53 -6.61
C ILE A 294 4.83 -9.12 -5.44
N ALA A 295 4.84 -8.46 -4.28
CA ALA A 295 4.07 -8.89 -3.12
C ALA A 295 2.56 -8.96 -3.45
N ALA A 296 2.00 -7.93 -4.09
CA ALA A 296 0.61 -7.96 -4.55
C ALA A 296 0.34 -9.09 -5.55
N GLY A 297 1.27 -9.29 -6.49
CA GLY A 297 1.17 -10.36 -7.49
C GLY A 297 1.09 -11.75 -6.86
N ARG A 298 1.87 -11.98 -5.80
CA ARG A 298 1.84 -13.24 -5.04
C ARG A 298 0.54 -13.43 -4.27
N VAL A 299 0.11 -12.39 -3.55
CA VAL A 299 -1.08 -12.47 -2.68
C VAL A 299 -2.38 -12.55 -3.49
N LEU A 300 -2.45 -11.93 -4.66
CA LEU A 300 -3.68 -11.89 -5.49
C LEU A 300 -3.68 -12.91 -6.63
N ASP A 301 -2.69 -13.80 -6.68
CA ASP A 301 -2.50 -14.76 -7.78
C ASP A 301 -2.50 -14.07 -9.16
N ARG A 302 -1.62 -13.07 -9.30
CA ARG A 302 -1.36 -12.28 -10.51
C ARG A 302 0.10 -12.49 -10.96
N PRO A 303 0.44 -13.69 -11.46
CA PRO A 303 1.80 -13.99 -11.91
C PRO A 303 2.31 -13.02 -12.98
N GLU A 304 1.43 -12.46 -13.82
CA GLU A 304 1.80 -11.47 -14.82
C GLU A 304 2.40 -10.18 -14.22
N TRP A 305 2.03 -9.80 -13.00
CA TRP A 305 2.64 -8.66 -12.32
C TRP A 305 4.04 -9.00 -11.83
N VAL A 306 4.24 -10.21 -11.32
CA VAL A 306 5.57 -10.70 -10.90
C VAL A 306 6.52 -10.70 -12.10
N HIS A 307 6.08 -11.28 -13.22
CA HIS A 307 6.86 -11.31 -14.47
C HIS A 307 7.16 -9.92 -15.03
N GLN A 308 6.18 -9.00 -14.99
CA GLN A 308 6.40 -7.63 -15.43
C GLN A 308 7.51 -6.96 -14.62
N MET A 309 7.56 -7.18 -13.29
CA MET A 309 8.60 -6.61 -12.44
C MET A 309 9.96 -7.28 -12.64
N VAL A 310 9.99 -8.60 -12.86
CA VAL A 310 11.23 -9.32 -13.22
C VAL A 310 11.82 -8.77 -14.52
N GLY A 311 11.01 -8.55 -15.56
CA GLY A 311 11.50 -7.95 -16.81
C GLY A 311 12.00 -6.51 -16.63
N ARG A 312 11.40 -5.72 -15.72
CA ARG A 312 11.91 -4.38 -15.38
C ARG A 312 13.25 -4.48 -14.63
N LEU A 313 13.37 -5.42 -13.70
CA LEU A 313 14.61 -5.69 -12.96
C LEU A 313 15.75 -6.08 -13.91
N GLU A 314 15.49 -6.96 -14.88
CA GLU A 314 16.45 -7.36 -15.92
C GLU A 314 16.99 -6.14 -16.66
N ARG A 315 16.09 -5.34 -17.25
CA ARG A 315 16.47 -4.12 -17.98
C ARG A 315 17.17 -3.10 -17.09
N PHE A 316 16.77 -2.98 -15.82
CA PHE A 316 17.37 -2.05 -14.87
C PHE A 316 18.82 -2.42 -14.55
N VAL A 317 19.11 -3.70 -14.35
CA VAL A 317 20.49 -4.17 -14.12
C VAL A 317 21.33 -4.00 -15.38
N GLU A 318 20.77 -4.25 -16.57
CA GLU A 318 21.47 -4.09 -17.85
C GLU A 318 21.83 -2.63 -18.17
N THR A 319 20.96 -1.69 -17.82
CA THR A 319 21.06 -0.29 -18.31
C THR A 319 21.40 0.72 -17.21
N GLY A 320 21.16 0.39 -15.95
CA GLY A 320 21.23 1.33 -14.83
C GLY A 320 22.62 1.46 -14.18
N PHE A 321 23.56 0.57 -14.50
CA PHE A 321 24.89 0.54 -13.88
C PHE A 321 25.99 0.81 -14.92
N HIS A 322 27.03 1.53 -14.49
CA HIS A 322 28.27 1.67 -15.24
C HIS A 322 29.04 0.34 -15.26
N TYR A 323 30.03 0.23 -16.15
CA TYR A 323 30.84 -0.98 -16.31
C TYR A 323 31.54 -1.43 -15.01
N ASP A 324 31.86 -0.48 -14.13
CA ASP A 324 32.48 -0.74 -12.82
C ASP A 324 31.48 -1.15 -11.72
N GLY A 325 30.19 -1.26 -12.05
CA GLY A 325 29.11 -1.61 -11.13
C GLY A 325 28.56 -0.42 -10.33
N THR A 326 28.98 0.82 -10.62
CA THR A 326 28.43 2.01 -9.97
C THR A 326 27.07 2.36 -10.55
N TRP A 327 26.13 2.78 -9.68
CA TRP A 327 24.82 3.26 -10.11
C TRP A 327 24.94 4.53 -10.96
N SER A 328 24.20 4.60 -12.07
CA SER A 328 24.37 5.61 -13.12
C SER A 328 24.15 7.07 -12.70
N GLU A 329 23.45 7.33 -11.59
CA GLU A 329 23.27 8.69 -11.07
C GLU A 329 24.55 9.25 -10.42
N GLY A 330 25.60 8.44 -10.21
CA GLY A 330 26.92 8.88 -9.77
C GLY A 330 27.00 9.39 -8.32
N ALA A 331 25.91 9.33 -7.56
CA ALA A 331 25.87 9.70 -6.15
C ALA A 331 26.00 8.46 -5.25
N PRO A 332 26.99 8.39 -4.33
CA PRO A 332 27.17 7.25 -3.43
C PRO A 332 25.93 6.92 -2.59
N SER A 333 25.17 7.93 -2.17
CA SER A 333 23.92 7.75 -1.42
C SER A 333 22.84 7.05 -2.23
N TYR A 334 22.69 7.40 -3.52
CA TYR A 334 21.72 6.76 -4.40
C TYR A 334 22.18 5.38 -4.83
N HIS A 335 23.48 5.15 -4.99
CA HIS A 335 24.00 3.79 -5.18
C HIS A 335 23.64 2.89 -3.99
N ALA A 336 23.90 3.33 -2.75
CA ALA A 336 23.55 2.56 -1.56
C ALA A 336 22.03 2.32 -1.46
N GLN A 337 21.22 3.32 -1.82
CA GLN A 337 19.77 3.18 -1.87
C GLN A 337 19.32 2.12 -2.89
N VAL A 338 19.85 2.16 -4.12
CA VAL A 338 19.52 1.19 -5.17
C VAL A 338 19.92 -0.21 -4.76
N VAL A 339 21.16 -0.41 -4.29
CA VAL A 339 21.63 -1.74 -3.87
C VAL A 339 20.78 -2.28 -2.72
N GLY A 340 20.40 -1.43 -1.75
CA GLY A 340 19.50 -1.82 -0.68
C GLY A 340 18.09 -2.18 -1.20
N ALA A 341 17.56 -1.42 -2.15
CA ALA A 341 16.23 -1.64 -2.72
C ALA A 341 16.18 -2.89 -3.61
N LEU A 342 17.26 -3.24 -4.31
CA LEU A 342 17.39 -4.53 -5.02
C LEU A 342 17.25 -5.72 -4.06
N GLY A 343 17.80 -5.61 -2.84
CA GLY A 343 17.59 -6.62 -1.80
C GLY A 343 16.11 -6.77 -1.37
N LEU A 344 15.30 -5.71 -1.46
CA LEU A 344 13.85 -5.80 -1.22
C LEU A 344 13.16 -6.63 -2.31
N VAL A 345 13.56 -6.43 -3.57
CA VAL A 345 13.04 -7.20 -4.71
C VAL A 345 13.41 -8.68 -4.58
N ASP A 346 14.67 -8.98 -4.24
CA ASP A 346 15.10 -10.36 -4.00
C ASP A 346 14.30 -11.04 -2.88
N ASN A 347 14.07 -10.33 -1.77
CA ASN A 347 13.23 -10.85 -0.68
C ASN A 347 11.77 -11.08 -1.11
N ALA A 348 11.22 -10.19 -1.94
CA ALA A 348 9.87 -10.34 -2.47
C ALA A 348 9.73 -11.51 -3.45
N LEU A 349 10.79 -11.86 -4.18
CA LEU A 349 10.83 -13.00 -5.11
C LEU A 349 11.17 -14.33 -4.42
N GLN A 350 11.74 -14.32 -3.21
CA GLN A 350 12.21 -15.52 -2.54
C GLN A 350 11.12 -16.61 -2.45
N GLY A 351 11.45 -17.81 -2.95
CA GLY A 351 10.57 -18.99 -2.98
C GLY A 351 9.41 -18.91 -3.98
N TYR A 352 9.33 -17.86 -4.80
CA TYR A 352 8.26 -17.73 -5.78
C TYR A 352 8.40 -18.79 -6.88
N SER A 353 7.26 -19.37 -7.26
CA SER A 353 7.11 -20.24 -8.42
C SER A 353 5.83 -19.86 -9.13
N ASP A 354 5.83 -19.89 -10.45
CA ASP A 354 4.61 -19.66 -11.22
C ASP A 354 3.53 -20.69 -10.88
N PRO A 355 2.27 -20.25 -10.70
CA PRO A 355 1.14 -21.13 -10.46
C PRO A 355 1.05 -22.25 -11.50
N ALA A 356 0.48 -23.38 -11.10
CA ALA A 356 0.28 -24.50 -12.00
C ALA A 356 -0.59 -24.09 -13.20
N GLY A 357 -0.07 -24.29 -14.42
CA GLY A 357 -0.77 -23.95 -15.66
C GLY A 357 -0.57 -22.51 -16.15
N TYR A 358 0.17 -21.67 -15.42
CA TYR A 358 0.60 -20.38 -15.96
C TYR A 358 1.74 -20.57 -16.97
N GLU A 359 1.55 -20.00 -18.16
CA GLU A 359 2.57 -19.93 -19.22
C GLU A 359 2.88 -18.45 -19.50
N PRO A 360 4.09 -17.97 -19.14
CA PRO A 360 4.45 -16.59 -19.41
C PRO A 360 4.56 -16.33 -20.92
N PRO A 361 4.13 -15.15 -21.40
CA PRO A 361 4.27 -14.81 -22.81
C PRO A 361 5.76 -14.69 -23.20
N PRO A 362 6.17 -15.10 -24.41
CA PRO A 362 7.54 -14.90 -24.89
C PRO A 362 7.96 -13.43 -24.83
N PRO A 363 9.23 -13.12 -24.48
CA PRO A 363 10.34 -14.04 -24.22
C PRO A 363 10.39 -14.60 -22.78
N GLY A 364 9.35 -14.38 -21.97
CA GLY A 364 9.27 -14.84 -20.59
C GLY A 364 9.43 -16.35 -20.47
N ARG A 365 10.11 -16.77 -19.40
CA ARG A 365 10.27 -18.18 -19.02
C ARG A 365 9.60 -18.40 -17.68
N ARG A 366 9.13 -19.62 -17.45
CA ARG A 366 8.53 -19.98 -16.16
C ARG A 366 9.51 -19.72 -15.03
N LEU A 367 9.03 -19.09 -13.95
CA LEU A 367 9.77 -18.89 -12.72
C LEU A 367 9.53 -20.09 -11.80
N GLU A 368 10.61 -20.70 -11.30
CA GLU A 368 10.54 -21.89 -10.44
C GLU A 368 11.45 -21.70 -9.23
N ASN A 369 10.85 -21.79 -8.04
CA ASN A 369 11.48 -21.70 -6.73
C ASN A 369 12.68 -20.74 -6.69
N LEU A 370 12.44 -19.46 -6.97
CA LEU A 370 13.50 -18.46 -7.05
C LEU A 370 14.24 -18.34 -5.71
N ASP A 371 15.55 -18.59 -5.69
CA ASP A 371 16.36 -18.39 -4.50
C ASP A 371 16.74 -16.91 -4.28
N ALA A 372 17.18 -16.59 -3.07
CA ALA A 372 17.73 -15.27 -2.77
C ALA A 372 19.00 -15.04 -3.62
N GLY A 373 18.98 -14.01 -4.47
CA GLY A 373 20.03 -13.73 -5.45
C GLY A 373 19.76 -14.31 -6.85
N ASP A 374 18.74 -15.16 -7.01
CA ASP A 374 18.30 -15.61 -8.34
C ASP A 374 17.52 -14.54 -9.09
N GLY A 375 16.90 -13.56 -8.41
CA GLY A 375 16.35 -12.38 -9.07
C GLY A 375 17.40 -11.62 -9.89
N LEU A 376 18.65 -11.57 -9.41
CA LEU A 376 19.80 -10.99 -10.12
C LEU A 376 20.54 -12.00 -11.01
N SER A 377 20.47 -13.30 -10.72
CA SER A 377 21.14 -14.37 -11.49
C SER A 377 20.31 -14.81 -12.71
N ALA A 378 18.99 -14.70 -12.65
CA ALA A 378 18.05 -14.89 -13.75
C ALA A 378 18.33 -13.93 -14.92
N VAL A 379 18.79 -12.72 -14.58
CA VAL A 379 19.21 -11.65 -15.51
C VAL A 379 20.49 -12.00 -16.26
N LYS A 380 21.27 -13.01 -15.81
CA LYS A 380 22.57 -13.38 -16.39
C LYS A 380 22.61 -14.74 -17.09
N ARG A 381 21.46 -15.38 -17.37
CA ARG A 381 21.41 -16.68 -18.08
C ARG A 381 20.60 -16.65 -19.36
#